data_AF-A0A1G0W860-F1
#
_entry.id   AF-A0A1G0W860-F1
#
_cell.length_a   1.000
_cell.length_b   1.000
_cell.length_c   1.000
_cell.angle_alpha   90.00
_cell.angle_beta   90.00
_cell.angle_gamma   90.00
#
_symmetry.space_group_name_H-M   'P 1'
#
loop_
_entity.id
_entity.type
_entity.pdbx_description
1 polymer ?
#
loop_
_entity_poly.entity_id
_entity_poly.type
_entity_poly.pdbx_seq_one_letter_code
_entity_poly.pdbx_strand_id
1 'polypeptide(L)'
;MSRYERYSNYGYPEYESAAERREKAVRNLAKLQSKGKHGDLSPIVIEGTKIAKSWWGKAWCENLESYADYSNRIGRGRSYVKNGLVIDLKISKGLVTALVMGSSSTPYKIEISIKTLESKVWSNLKEKLKNKFDSLQTLLCGEFPEDLKHVFSSKDFGFFPSPKEIKMDCSCPDYASLCKHLAAVLYGVGAKLDSKSELIFTLRGVDVNELTASVMEEQKKVITEKVTKAKKSKKIIEIEDTEMSAVFGIDIQVETQNIASPPAKKKAAPKKKVSAAKIEEKKTKEPKIKPKRTVKKK
;
A
#
# COMPACT_ATOMS: atom_id res chain seq x y z
N MET A 1 42.00 -48.88 17.17
CA MET A 1 41.31 -47.74 16.56
C MET A 1 41.36 -46.59 17.55
N SER A 2 42.08 -45.52 17.20
CA SER A 2 42.40 -44.46 18.15
C SER A 2 41.12 -43.70 18.55
N ARG A 3 41.06 -43.25 19.81
CA ARG A 3 39.97 -42.46 20.38
C ARG A 3 39.82 -41.06 19.72
N TYR A 4 40.63 -40.78 18.70
CA TYR A 4 40.80 -39.49 18.01
C TYR A 4 40.07 -39.38 16.66
N GLU A 5 39.44 -40.45 16.16
CA GLU A 5 38.71 -40.44 14.86
C GLU A 5 37.26 -39.94 14.96
N ARG A 6 36.80 -39.55 16.16
CA ARG A 6 35.38 -39.18 16.39
C ARG A 6 35.07 -37.68 16.26
N TYR A 7 36.05 -36.86 15.86
CA TYR A 7 35.94 -35.39 15.86
C TYR A 7 36.16 -34.72 14.49
N SER A 8 36.07 -35.45 13.37
CA SER A 8 36.32 -34.89 12.03
C SER A 8 35.06 -34.71 11.18
N ASN A 9 33.88 -34.48 11.78
CA ASN A 9 32.65 -34.23 11.03
C ASN A 9 32.02 -32.85 11.33
N TYR A 10 32.87 -31.86 11.65
CA TYR A 10 32.50 -30.44 11.58
C TYR A 10 32.79 -29.93 10.17
N GLY A 11 32.06 -30.45 9.18
CA GLY A 11 32.06 -29.88 7.84
C GLY A 11 31.44 -28.49 7.91
N TYR A 12 32.18 -27.45 7.52
CA TYR A 12 31.58 -26.15 7.26
C TYR A 12 30.50 -26.34 6.19
N PRO A 13 29.29 -25.80 6.38
CA PRO A 13 28.24 -25.90 5.38
C PRO A 13 28.76 -25.37 4.05
N GLU A 14 28.44 -26.10 2.98
CA GLU A 14 28.87 -25.76 1.63
C GLU A 14 28.47 -24.32 1.28
N TYR A 15 29.39 -23.59 0.65
CA TYR A 15 29.18 -22.17 0.36
C TYR A 15 28.06 -22.02 -0.68
N GLU A 16 26.91 -21.50 -0.26
CA GLU A 16 25.82 -21.19 -1.19
C GLU A 16 25.98 -19.79 -1.78
N SER A 17 26.03 -19.71 -3.12
CA SER A 17 26.11 -18.45 -3.83
C SER A 17 24.82 -17.62 -3.72
N ALA A 18 24.89 -16.31 -3.95
CA ALA A 18 23.70 -15.45 -3.91
C ALA A 18 22.66 -15.82 -4.99
N ALA A 19 23.12 -16.34 -6.15
CA ALA A 19 22.27 -16.81 -7.23
C ALA A 19 21.49 -18.07 -6.83
N GLU A 20 22.17 -19.06 -6.24
CA GLU A 20 21.51 -20.27 -5.74
C GLU A 20 20.45 -19.96 -4.69
N ARG A 21 20.72 -19.01 -3.78
CA ARG A 21 19.73 -18.59 -2.76
C ARG A 21 18.50 -17.95 -3.40
N ARG A 22 18.67 -17.14 -4.45
CA ARG A 22 17.55 -16.55 -5.21
C ARG A 22 16.73 -17.63 -5.90
N GLU A 23 17.36 -18.59 -6.55
CA GLU A 23 16.66 -19.71 -7.18
C GLU A 23 15.91 -20.57 -6.16
N LYS A 24 16.51 -20.81 -4.99
CA LYS A 24 15.83 -21.49 -3.89
C LYS A 24 14.62 -20.70 -3.42
N ALA A 25 14.72 -19.38 -3.31
CA ALA A 25 13.60 -18.53 -2.94
C ALA A 25 12.46 -18.60 -3.98
N VAL A 26 12.78 -18.51 -5.28
CA VAL A 26 11.81 -18.65 -6.38
C VAL A 26 11.16 -20.04 -6.38
N ARG A 27 11.94 -21.11 -6.21
CA ARG A 27 11.41 -22.48 -6.12
C ARG A 27 10.49 -22.65 -4.91
N ASN A 28 10.83 -22.08 -3.76
CA ASN A 28 9.99 -22.16 -2.57
C ASN A 28 8.72 -21.32 -2.70
N LEU A 29 8.81 -20.13 -3.28
CA LEU A 29 7.65 -19.31 -3.65
C LEU A 29 6.66 -20.11 -4.51
N ALA A 30 7.13 -20.73 -5.60
CA ALA A 30 6.28 -21.54 -6.48
C ALA A 30 5.65 -22.73 -5.73
N LYS A 31 6.41 -23.39 -4.84
CA LYS A 31 5.90 -24.48 -3.99
C LYS A 31 4.85 -24.01 -2.97
N LEU A 32 4.97 -22.80 -2.45
CA LEU A 32 4.02 -22.25 -1.48
C LEU A 32 2.74 -21.78 -2.18
N GLN A 33 2.87 -21.19 -3.37
CA GLN A 33 1.75 -20.83 -4.23
C GLN A 33 0.92 -22.06 -4.62
N SER A 34 1.57 -23.14 -5.07
CA SER A 34 0.86 -24.37 -5.48
C SER A 34 0.17 -25.09 -4.32
N LYS A 35 0.60 -24.88 -3.08
CA LYS A 35 0.00 -25.50 -1.88
C LYS A 35 -1.19 -24.72 -1.32
N GLY A 36 -1.46 -23.49 -1.77
CA GLY A 36 -2.62 -22.68 -1.34
C GLY A 36 -2.68 -22.29 0.15
N LYS A 37 -1.69 -22.66 0.97
CA LYS A 37 -1.73 -22.50 2.44
C LYS A 37 -1.48 -21.09 2.96
N HIS A 38 -1.00 -20.16 2.11
CA HIS A 38 -0.52 -18.84 2.55
C HIS A 38 -1.26 -17.64 1.91
N GLY A 39 -2.37 -17.87 1.20
CA GLY A 39 -3.08 -16.83 0.45
C GLY A 39 -2.21 -16.16 -0.61
N ASP A 40 -2.55 -14.93 -0.99
CA ASP A 40 -1.73 -14.14 -1.92
C ASP A 40 -0.39 -13.80 -1.26
N LEU A 41 0.71 -14.31 -1.83
CA LEU A 41 2.07 -13.99 -1.38
C LEU A 41 2.47 -12.62 -1.92
N SER A 42 3.09 -11.80 -1.09
CA SER A 42 3.63 -10.50 -1.47
C SER A 42 5.16 -10.51 -1.30
N PRO A 43 5.92 -11.06 -2.27
CA PRO A 43 7.37 -11.05 -2.22
C PRO A 43 7.91 -9.62 -2.35
N ILE A 44 9.10 -9.40 -1.78
CA ILE A 44 9.83 -8.13 -1.95
C ILE A 44 10.92 -8.34 -3.00
N VAL A 45 10.79 -7.60 -4.10
CA VAL A 45 11.78 -7.55 -5.17
C VAL A 45 12.35 -6.14 -5.22
N ILE A 46 13.66 -6.01 -5.01
CA ILE A 46 14.36 -4.73 -5.07
C ILE A 46 15.08 -4.64 -6.41
N GLU A 47 14.72 -3.63 -7.20
CA GLU A 47 15.38 -3.32 -8.45
C GLU A 47 16.57 -2.38 -8.23
N GLY A 48 17.77 -2.87 -8.49
CA GLY A 48 19.02 -2.11 -8.42
C GLY A 48 19.75 -2.21 -7.08
N THR A 49 20.57 -1.21 -6.77
CA THR A 49 21.48 -1.23 -5.62
C THR A 49 20.89 -0.65 -4.34
N LYS A 50 19.92 0.27 -4.46
CA LYS A 50 19.28 0.97 -3.35
C LYS A 50 18.06 0.19 -2.87
N ILE A 51 17.94 0.02 -1.55
CA ILE A 51 16.78 -0.67 -0.93
C ILE A 51 15.53 0.20 -1.03
N ALA A 52 15.70 1.50 -0.79
CA ALA A 52 14.63 2.47 -0.89
C ALA A 52 15.05 3.67 -1.77
N LYS A 53 14.12 4.16 -2.58
CA LYS A 53 14.22 5.27 -3.51
C LYS A 53 13.35 6.45 -3.06
N SER A 54 12.14 6.18 -2.55
CA SER A 54 11.21 7.22 -2.10
C SER A 54 11.66 7.79 -0.75
N TRP A 55 11.10 8.95 -0.38
CA TRP A 55 11.36 9.53 0.94
C TRP A 55 10.87 8.59 2.06
N TRP A 56 9.71 7.95 1.90
CA TRP A 56 9.13 7.06 2.91
C TRP A 56 10.03 5.87 3.22
N GLY A 57 10.51 5.18 2.18
CA GLY A 57 11.40 4.04 2.37
C GLY A 57 12.74 4.47 2.95
N LYS A 58 13.30 5.60 2.52
CA LYS A 58 14.55 6.15 3.06
C LYS A 58 14.42 6.55 4.52
N ALA A 59 13.42 7.36 4.86
CA ALA A 59 13.17 7.81 6.23
C ALA A 59 12.91 6.63 7.17
N TRP A 60 12.21 5.60 6.72
CA TRP A 60 12.05 4.35 7.47
C TRP A 60 13.40 3.66 7.73
N CYS A 61 14.22 3.49 6.69
CA CYS A 61 15.55 2.87 6.81
C CYS A 61 16.48 3.68 7.73
N GLU A 62 16.51 5.00 7.57
CA GLU A 62 17.31 5.92 8.37
C GLU A 62 16.87 5.91 9.84
N ASN A 63 15.57 5.88 10.11
CA ASN A 63 15.03 5.77 11.45
C ASN A 63 15.49 4.48 12.14
N LEU A 64 15.44 3.34 11.43
CA LEU A 64 15.94 2.06 11.94
C LEU A 64 17.45 2.05 12.19
N GLU A 65 18.22 2.72 11.32
CA GLU A 65 19.68 2.82 11.42
C GLU A 65 20.14 3.76 12.53
N SER A 66 19.30 4.72 12.91
CA SER A 66 19.55 5.62 14.05
C SER A 66 19.59 4.87 15.40
N TYR A 67 19.12 3.63 15.44
CA TYR A 67 19.11 2.81 16.63
C TYR A 67 20.46 2.12 16.79
N ALA A 68 21.26 2.63 17.75
CA ALA A 68 22.62 2.18 18.02
C ALA A 68 22.75 0.65 18.13
N ASP A 69 21.78 0.01 18.81
CA ASP A 69 21.73 -1.44 19.02
C ASP A 69 21.60 -2.25 17.73
N TYR A 70 21.08 -1.64 16.65
CA TYR A 70 20.84 -2.34 15.40
C TYR A 70 22.00 -2.18 14.40
N SER A 71 22.72 -1.05 14.44
CA SER A 71 23.77 -0.67 13.47
C SER A 71 24.75 -1.81 13.10
N ASN A 72 25.32 -2.50 14.10
CA ASN A 72 26.29 -3.58 13.91
C ASN A 72 25.68 -4.92 13.42
N ARG A 73 24.35 -5.06 13.41
CA ARG A 73 23.64 -6.32 13.08
C ARG A 73 22.89 -6.27 11.76
N ILE A 74 22.61 -5.07 11.27
CA ILE A 74 21.72 -4.84 10.13
C ILE A 74 22.33 -5.21 8.76
N GLY A 75 23.67 -5.20 8.61
CA GLY A 75 24.33 -5.39 7.31
C GLY A 75 23.97 -6.69 6.58
N ARG A 76 23.82 -7.80 7.31
CA ARG A 76 23.39 -9.09 6.71
C ARG A 76 21.93 -9.07 6.25
N GLY A 77 21.07 -8.34 6.97
CA GLY A 77 19.66 -8.14 6.58
C GLY A 77 19.52 -7.42 5.24
N ARG A 78 20.36 -6.40 4.98
CA ARG A 78 20.42 -5.70 3.69
C ARG A 78 20.67 -6.67 2.53
N SER A 79 21.59 -7.62 2.72
CA SER A 79 21.90 -8.61 1.69
C SER A 79 20.71 -9.56 1.43
N TYR A 80 20.01 -9.97 2.48
CA TYR A 80 18.86 -10.89 2.34
C TYR A 80 17.71 -10.26 1.56
N VAL A 81 17.34 -9.02 1.88
CA VAL A 81 16.25 -8.33 1.18
C VAL A 81 16.63 -8.02 -0.28
N LYS A 82 17.87 -7.60 -0.54
CA LYS A 82 18.37 -7.36 -1.91
C LYS A 82 18.42 -8.62 -2.77
N ASN A 83 18.62 -9.77 -2.14
CA ASN A 83 18.62 -11.06 -2.82
C ASN A 83 17.22 -11.69 -2.91
N GLY A 84 16.14 -10.95 -2.63
CA GLY A 84 14.77 -11.47 -2.79
C GLY A 84 14.47 -12.66 -1.87
N LEU A 85 15.14 -12.75 -0.71
CA LEU A 85 14.92 -13.85 0.24
C LEU A 85 13.69 -13.62 1.12
N VAL A 86 13.11 -12.42 1.09
CA VAL A 86 11.82 -12.11 1.72
C VAL A 86 10.71 -12.47 0.72
N ILE A 87 10.16 -13.66 0.90
CA ILE A 87 9.23 -14.27 -0.04
C ILE A 87 7.78 -13.87 0.22
N ASP A 88 7.46 -13.45 1.44
CA ASP A 88 6.18 -12.86 1.77
C ASP A 88 6.39 -11.75 2.80
N LEU A 89 5.72 -10.62 2.61
CA LEU A 89 5.69 -9.53 3.58
C LEU A 89 4.31 -8.89 3.54
N LYS A 90 3.57 -8.98 4.65
CA LYS A 90 2.24 -8.43 4.81
C LYS A 90 2.26 -7.41 5.95
N ILE A 91 1.63 -6.28 5.70
CA ILE A 91 1.51 -5.19 6.67
C ILE A 91 0.03 -5.05 6.98
N SER A 92 -0.30 -5.16 8.25
CA SER A 92 -1.62 -4.91 8.80
C SER A 92 -1.51 -3.95 9.99
N LYS A 93 -2.65 -3.62 10.61
CA LYS A 93 -2.69 -2.66 11.71
C LYS A 93 -1.83 -3.12 12.89
N GLY A 94 -0.74 -2.38 13.15
CA GLY A 94 0.21 -2.66 14.22
C GLY A 94 1.00 -3.96 14.08
N LEU A 95 0.97 -4.62 12.93
CA LEU A 95 1.58 -5.93 12.74
C LEU A 95 2.18 -6.07 11.35
N VAL A 96 3.41 -6.59 11.30
CA VAL A 96 4.07 -7.01 10.07
C VAL A 96 4.35 -8.50 10.18
N THR A 97 3.81 -9.28 9.25
CA THR A 97 4.09 -10.71 9.14
C THR A 97 4.89 -10.98 7.88
N ALA A 98 5.86 -11.88 7.97
CA ALA A 98 6.72 -12.17 6.84
C ALA A 98 7.23 -13.62 6.86
N LEU A 99 7.60 -14.08 5.67
CA LEU A 99 8.30 -15.34 5.44
C LEU A 99 9.65 -15.05 4.79
N VAL A 100 10.72 -15.54 5.41
CA VAL A 100 12.08 -15.30 4.94
C VAL A 100 12.84 -16.61 4.75
N MET A 101 13.43 -16.75 3.57
CA MET A 101 14.33 -17.84 3.25
C MET A 101 15.65 -17.68 3.99
N GLY A 102 16.14 -18.77 4.58
CA GLY A 102 17.46 -18.81 5.18
C GLY A 102 18.08 -20.19 4.99
N SER A 103 18.83 -20.65 5.99
CA SER A 103 19.57 -21.91 5.90
C SER A 103 18.67 -23.15 6.00
N SER A 104 17.47 -23.02 6.56
CA SER A 104 16.48 -24.11 6.60
C SER A 104 15.80 -24.32 5.26
N SER A 105 15.35 -25.56 4.99
CA SER A 105 14.53 -25.90 3.83
C SER A 105 13.15 -25.25 3.87
N THR A 106 12.66 -24.91 5.08
CA THR A 106 11.42 -24.17 5.32
C THR A 106 11.71 -22.69 5.60
N PRO A 107 10.91 -21.76 5.05
CA PRO A 107 11.06 -20.34 5.37
C PRO A 107 10.80 -20.08 6.86
N TYR A 108 11.58 -19.17 7.44
CA TYR A 108 11.37 -18.70 8.80
C TYR A 108 10.16 -17.77 8.86
N LYS A 109 9.36 -17.92 9.91
CA LYS A 109 8.22 -17.04 10.21
C LYS A 109 8.70 -15.87 11.04
N ILE A 110 8.24 -14.69 10.66
CA ILE A 110 8.58 -13.45 11.33
C ILE A 110 7.31 -12.71 11.66
N GLU A 111 7.26 -12.21 12.88
CA GLU A 111 6.21 -11.34 13.36
C GLU A 111 6.85 -10.11 14.02
N ILE A 112 6.48 -8.92 13.54
CA ILE A 112 6.93 -7.65 14.10
C ILE A 112 5.70 -6.87 14.50
N SER A 113 5.46 -6.74 15.79
CA SER A 113 4.38 -5.91 16.32
C SER A 113 4.88 -4.49 16.54
N ILE A 114 4.17 -3.52 15.99
CA ILE A 114 4.48 -2.10 16.11
C ILE A 114 3.31 -1.43 16.82
N LYS A 115 3.60 -0.69 17.88
CA LYS A 115 2.56 0.05 18.61
C LYS A 115 1.83 1.00 17.66
N THR A 116 0.51 1.08 17.76
CA THR A 116 -0.26 2.08 17.01
C THR A 116 -0.05 3.48 17.58
N LEU A 117 -0.26 4.51 16.77
CA LEU A 117 -0.10 5.90 17.19
C LEU A 117 -1.13 6.25 18.27
N GLU A 118 -0.71 6.99 19.30
CA GLU A 118 -1.62 7.47 20.33
C GLU A 118 -2.58 8.53 19.74
N SER A 119 -3.85 8.49 20.16
CA SER A 119 -4.88 9.40 19.64
C SER A 119 -4.52 10.88 19.81
N LYS A 120 -3.88 11.26 20.92
CA LYS A 120 -3.42 12.62 21.18
C LYS A 120 -2.37 13.08 20.16
N VAL A 121 -1.39 12.21 19.86
CA VAL A 121 -0.35 12.50 18.87
C VAL A 121 -0.97 12.64 17.48
N TRP A 122 -1.94 11.78 17.15
CA TRP A 122 -2.67 11.86 15.89
C TRP A 122 -3.48 13.15 15.76
N SER A 123 -4.22 13.55 16.80
CA SER A 123 -4.98 14.80 16.81
C SER A 123 -4.09 16.03 16.63
N ASN A 124 -2.95 16.08 17.33
CA ASN A 124 -1.98 17.17 17.18
C ASN A 124 -1.40 17.22 15.75
N LEU A 125 -1.18 16.06 15.13
CA LEU A 125 -0.69 15.98 13.76
C LEU A 125 -1.75 16.43 12.76
N LYS A 126 -3.02 16.05 12.95
CA LYS A 126 -4.14 16.60 12.17
C LYS A 126 -4.18 18.12 12.24
N GLU A 127 -4.09 18.70 13.44
CA GLU A 127 -4.10 20.16 13.61
C GLU A 127 -2.98 20.85 12.84
N LYS A 128 -1.77 20.29 12.83
CA LYS A 128 -0.64 20.83 12.05
C LYS A 128 -0.86 20.70 10.53
N LEU A 129 -1.67 19.74 10.09
CA LEU A 129 -1.97 19.48 8.67
C LEU A 129 -3.21 20.23 8.17
N LYS A 130 -4.11 20.69 9.04
CA LYS A 130 -5.36 21.39 8.67
C LYS A 130 -5.15 22.55 7.68
N ASN A 131 -4.06 23.30 7.84
CA ASN A 131 -3.76 24.48 7.01
C ASN A 131 -2.79 24.18 5.86
N LYS A 132 -2.44 22.92 5.62
CA LYS A 132 -1.44 22.49 4.64
C LYS A 132 -2.04 21.56 3.59
N PHE A 133 -3.06 22.07 2.88
CA PHE A 133 -3.80 21.29 1.89
C PHE A 133 -2.90 20.82 0.74
N ASP A 134 -2.04 21.69 0.21
CA ASP A 134 -1.13 21.36 -0.88
C ASP A 134 -0.18 20.22 -0.47
N SER A 135 0.37 20.29 0.74
CA SER A 135 1.22 19.24 1.31
C SER A 135 0.45 17.93 1.47
N LEU A 136 -0.80 17.96 1.91
CA LEU A 136 -1.62 16.75 2.00
C LEU A 136 -1.91 16.16 0.62
N GLN A 137 -2.16 16.98 -0.41
CA GLN A 137 -2.35 16.48 -1.77
C GLN A 137 -1.09 15.76 -2.28
N THR A 138 0.08 16.36 -2.09
CA THR A 138 1.36 15.73 -2.42
C THR A 138 1.56 14.41 -1.66
N LEU A 139 1.18 14.35 -0.38
CA LEU A 139 1.22 13.14 0.45
C LEU A 139 0.37 12.00 -0.13
N LEU A 140 -0.84 12.34 -0.60
CA LEU A 140 -1.77 11.39 -1.24
C LEU A 140 -1.28 10.94 -2.62
N CYS A 141 -0.55 11.80 -3.34
CA CYS A 141 0.11 11.44 -4.60
C CYS A 141 1.33 10.50 -4.39
N GLY A 142 1.66 10.15 -3.14
CA GLY A 142 2.76 9.25 -2.81
C GLY A 142 4.12 9.94 -2.67
N GLU A 143 4.18 11.24 -2.92
CA GLU A 143 5.36 12.06 -2.67
C GLU A 143 5.31 12.61 -1.24
N PHE A 144 6.46 12.97 -0.67
CA PHE A 144 6.50 13.49 0.70
C PHE A 144 6.84 14.98 0.72
N PRO A 145 5.94 15.85 1.20
CA PRO A 145 6.15 17.29 1.24
C PRO A 145 7.32 17.68 2.16
N GLU A 146 8.17 18.59 1.69
CA GLU A 146 9.35 19.00 2.47
C GLU A 146 8.98 19.67 3.79
N ASP A 147 7.92 20.46 3.77
CA ASP A 147 7.40 21.20 4.92
C ASP A 147 6.77 20.30 6.00
N LEU A 148 6.53 19.02 5.69
CA LEU A 148 6.07 18.01 6.64
C LEU A 148 7.19 17.13 7.19
N LYS A 149 8.41 17.20 6.63
CA LYS A 149 9.53 16.32 7.02
C LYS A 149 9.83 16.46 8.50
N HIS A 150 9.89 17.71 8.97
CA HIS A 150 10.18 18.00 10.38
C HIS A 150 9.05 17.55 11.32
N VAL A 151 7.80 17.61 10.87
CA VAL A 151 6.63 17.20 11.66
C VAL A 151 6.60 15.69 11.85
N PHE A 152 6.83 14.93 10.78
CA PHE A 152 6.77 13.46 10.80
C PHE A 152 8.05 12.81 11.38
N SER A 153 9.19 13.50 11.34
CA SER A 153 10.48 13.00 11.83
C SER A 153 10.81 13.41 13.26
N SER A 154 9.94 14.17 13.93
CA SER A 154 10.14 14.58 15.32
C SER A 154 10.15 13.37 16.27
N LYS A 155 11.11 13.25 17.20
CA LYS A 155 11.22 12.06 18.06
C LYS A 155 10.04 11.85 19.02
N ASP A 156 9.41 12.93 19.49
CA ASP A 156 8.36 12.86 20.52
C ASP A 156 6.94 12.77 19.93
N PHE A 157 6.76 13.17 18.68
CA PHE A 157 5.47 13.21 17.99
C PHE A 157 5.54 12.57 16.59
N GLY A 158 6.58 11.79 16.36
CA GLY A 158 6.92 11.25 15.06
C GLY A 158 5.99 10.15 14.63
N PHE A 159 5.88 10.00 13.32
CA PHE A 159 5.09 8.94 12.73
C PHE A 159 5.83 7.59 12.76
N PHE A 160 7.16 7.65 12.76
CA PHE A 160 8.02 6.47 12.81
C PHE A 160 8.12 5.89 14.22
N PRO A 161 8.09 4.55 14.37
CA PRO A 161 8.09 3.90 15.66
C PRO A 161 9.49 3.93 16.30
N SER A 162 9.55 4.28 17.58
CA SER A 162 10.74 4.16 18.43
C SER A 162 11.09 2.68 18.72
N PRO A 163 12.32 2.35 19.15
CA PRO A 163 12.71 0.96 19.42
C PRO A 163 11.81 0.27 20.45
N LYS A 164 11.33 1.01 21.44
CA LYS A 164 10.45 0.52 22.51
C LYS A 164 9.04 0.16 22.01
N GLU A 165 8.63 0.71 20.88
CA GLU A 165 7.35 0.43 20.24
C GLU A 165 7.39 -0.77 19.30
N ILE A 166 8.58 -1.34 19.05
CA ILE A 166 8.78 -2.44 18.12
C ILE A 166 9.07 -3.71 18.92
N LYS A 167 8.19 -4.70 18.82
CA LYS A 167 8.40 -6.06 19.31
C LYS A 167 8.67 -6.98 18.13
N MET A 168 9.66 -7.83 18.25
CA MET A 168 10.15 -8.66 17.15
C MET A 168 10.22 -10.10 17.59
N ASP A 169 9.66 -10.99 16.77
CA ASP A 169 9.75 -12.43 16.92
C ASP A 169 10.19 -13.07 15.60
N CYS A 170 11.10 -14.04 15.70
CA CYS A 170 11.55 -14.81 14.56
C CYS A 170 11.76 -16.27 14.94
N SER A 171 11.21 -17.18 14.13
CA SER A 171 11.32 -18.62 14.35
C SER A 171 12.71 -19.21 14.06
N CYS A 172 13.76 -18.38 13.98
CA CYS A 172 15.12 -18.83 13.70
C CYS A 172 15.87 -19.18 14.99
N PRO A 173 16.86 -20.07 14.96
CA PRO A 173 17.62 -20.48 16.15
C PRO A 173 18.62 -19.40 16.64
N ASP A 174 18.43 -18.14 16.26
CA ASP A 174 19.27 -17.01 16.65
C ASP A 174 18.62 -16.31 17.85
N TYR A 175 19.32 -16.30 18.99
CA TYR A 175 18.85 -15.68 20.24
C TYR A 175 19.12 -14.16 20.29
N ALA A 176 19.66 -13.57 19.22
CA ALA A 176 19.85 -12.13 19.15
C ALA A 176 18.50 -11.39 19.11
N SER A 177 18.44 -10.24 19.79
CA SER A 177 17.28 -9.33 19.76
C SER A 177 16.92 -8.86 18.34
N LEU A 178 17.91 -8.76 17.46
CA LEU A 178 17.74 -8.49 16.03
C LEU A 178 18.58 -9.46 15.20
N CYS A 179 17.95 -10.53 14.72
CA CYS A 179 18.57 -11.47 13.79
C CYS A 179 18.62 -10.89 12.36
N LYS A 180 19.40 -11.53 11.49
CA LYS A 180 19.51 -11.13 10.07
C LYS A 180 18.18 -11.17 9.32
N HIS A 181 17.25 -12.05 9.71
CA HIS A 181 15.95 -12.19 9.05
C HIS A 181 15.01 -11.05 9.47
N LEU A 182 14.98 -10.68 10.75
CA LEU A 182 14.24 -9.51 11.25
C LEU A 182 14.72 -8.23 10.56
N ALA A 183 16.04 -8.04 10.48
CA ALA A 183 16.62 -6.92 9.75
C ALA A 183 16.22 -6.90 8.26
N ALA A 184 16.14 -8.07 7.62
CA ALA A 184 15.69 -8.17 6.22
C ALA A 184 14.22 -7.75 6.06
N VAL A 185 13.34 -8.15 6.99
CA VAL A 185 11.92 -7.75 6.97
C VAL A 185 11.76 -6.26 7.23
N LEU A 186 12.48 -5.71 8.23
CA LEU A 186 12.46 -4.28 8.52
C LEU A 186 12.86 -3.44 7.30
N TYR A 187 13.88 -3.84 6.54
CA TYR A 187 14.18 -3.20 5.27
C TYR A 187 13.17 -3.48 4.16
N GLY A 188 12.61 -4.69 4.14
CA GLY A 188 11.53 -5.05 3.23
C GLY A 188 10.30 -4.16 3.41
N VAL A 189 9.99 -3.74 4.65
CA VAL A 189 8.96 -2.74 4.92
C VAL A 189 9.30 -1.42 4.21
N GLY A 190 10.53 -0.91 4.38
CA GLY A 190 10.98 0.30 3.69
C GLY A 190 10.85 0.21 2.17
N ALA A 191 11.28 -0.91 1.57
CA ALA A 191 11.12 -1.16 0.14
C ALA A 191 9.64 -1.25 -0.29
N LYS A 192 8.76 -1.78 0.56
CA LYS A 192 7.31 -1.83 0.27
C LYS A 192 6.66 -0.44 0.35
N LEU A 193 7.09 0.38 1.31
CA LEU A 193 6.63 1.76 1.48
C LEU A 193 6.99 2.66 0.29
N ASP A 194 8.04 2.36 -0.46
CA ASP A 194 8.35 3.05 -1.72
C ASP A 194 7.23 2.94 -2.75
N SER A 195 6.59 1.77 -2.82
CA SER A 195 5.52 1.50 -3.79
C SER A 195 4.13 1.79 -3.22
N LYS A 196 3.95 1.67 -1.90
CA LYS A 196 2.67 1.80 -1.21
C LYS A 196 2.88 2.55 0.11
N SER A 197 2.97 3.87 0.03
CA SER A 197 3.19 4.74 1.20
C SER A 197 2.07 4.63 2.23
N GLU A 198 0.82 4.43 1.78
CA GLU A 198 -0.38 4.29 2.63
C GLU A 198 -0.23 3.25 3.74
N LEU A 199 0.58 2.20 3.52
CA LEU A 199 0.80 1.13 4.47
C LEU A 199 1.42 1.60 5.79
N ILE A 200 2.14 2.73 5.81
CA ILE A 200 2.67 3.29 7.06
C ILE A 200 1.53 3.77 7.97
N PHE A 201 0.47 4.34 7.38
CA PHE A 201 -0.70 4.78 8.13
C PHE A 201 -1.50 3.60 8.65
N THR A 202 -1.71 2.57 7.81
CA THR A 202 -2.30 1.31 8.25
C THR A 202 -1.52 0.70 9.40
N LEU A 203 -0.19 0.63 9.28
CA LEU A 203 0.69 0.07 10.31
C LEU A 203 0.59 0.83 11.63
N ARG A 204 0.56 2.18 11.58
CA ARG A 204 0.36 3.02 12.76
C ARG A 204 -1.10 3.10 13.23
N GLY A 205 -2.01 2.41 12.53
CA GLY A 205 -3.41 2.28 12.92
C GLY A 205 -4.24 3.53 12.73
N VAL A 206 -3.84 4.38 11.79
CA VAL A 206 -4.50 5.65 11.47
C VAL A 206 -5.09 5.59 10.06
N ASP A 207 -6.27 6.18 9.91
CA ASP A 207 -6.99 6.23 8.65
C ASP A 207 -6.67 7.52 7.91
N VAL A 208 -6.16 7.37 6.69
CA VAL A 208 -5.85 8.51 5.80
C VAL A 208 -7.14 9.23 5.40
N ASN A 209 -8.26 8.51 5.27
CA ASN A 209 -9.55 9.13 4.90
C ASN A 209 -10.06 10.07 6.00
N GLU A 210 -9.76 9.76 7.25
CA GLU A 210 -10.09 10.63 8.38
C GLU A 210 -9.28 11.94 8.31
N LEU A 211 -8.02 11.85 7.88
CA LEU A 211 -7.17 13.02 7.66
C LEU A 211 -7.73 13.88 6.52
N THR A 212 -8.04 13.28 5.36
CA THR A 212 -8.56 14.03 4.20
C THR A 212 -9.89 14.70 4.51
N ALA A 213 -10.83 14.01 5.16
CA ALA A 213 -12.11 14.58 5.58
C ALA A 213 -11.94 15.81 6.47
N SER A 214 -11.05 15.72 7.47
CA SER A 214 -10.80 16.82 8.41
C SER A 214 -10.22 18.06 7.73
N VAL A 215 -9.36 17.88 6.72
CA VAL A 215 -8.79 19.01 5.96
C VAL A 215 -9.81 19.59 4.99
N MET A 216 -10.61 18.76 4.32
CA MET A 216 -11.67 19.23 3.43
C MET A 216 -12.74 20.05 4.15
N GLU A 217 -13.13 19.65 5.37
CA GLU A 217 -14.04 20.44 6.20
C GLU A 217 -13.46 21.82 6.54
N GLU A 218 -12.17 21.89 6.85
CA GLU A 218 -11.52 23.15 7.17
C GLU A 218 -11.39 24.06 5.94
N GLN A 219 -11.05 23.51 4.77
CA GLN A 219 -11.04 24.26 3.52
C GLN A 219 -12.42 24.83 3.18
N LYS A 220 -13.50 24.07 3.40
CA LYS A 220 -14.88 24.57 3.22
C LYS A 220 -15.16 25.78 4.11
N LYS A 221 -14.71 25.76 5.38
CA LYS A 221 -14.85 26.92 6.29
C LYS A 221 -14.07 28.12 5.78
N VAL A 222 -12.81 27.93 5.39
CA VAL A 222 -11.96 29.01 4.86
C VAL A 222 -12.58 29.64 3.60
N ILE A 223 -13.11 28.82 2.68
CA ILE A 223 -13.78 29.31 1.47
C ILE A 223 -15.06 30.07 1.84
N THR A 224 -15.86 29.54 2.76
CA THR A 224 -17.12 30.17 3.21
C THR A 224 -16.85 31.51 3.90
N GLU A 225 -15.81 31.61 4.73
CA GLU A 225 -15.39 32.87 5.34
C GLU A 225 -14.89 33.90 4.31
N LYS A 226 -14.13 33.46 3.30
CA LYS A 226 -13.69 34.34 2.21
C LYS A 226 -14.86 34.84 1.37
N VAL A 227 -15.81 33.98 1.04
CA VAL A 227 -17.04 34.35 0.29
C VAL A 227 -17.92 35.30 1.09
N THR A 228 -18.11 35.05 2.39
CA THR A 228 -18.90 35.94 3.26
C THR A 228 -18.24 37.30 3.49
N LYS A 229 -16.90 37.35 3.61
CA LYS A 229 -16.15 38.62 3.66
C LYS A 229 -16.19 39.36 2.32
N ALA A 230 -16.02 38.69 1.19
CA ALA A 230 -16.11 39.27 -0.15
C ALA A 230 -17.50 39.83 -0.47
N LYS A 231 -18.57 39.16 0.01
CA LYS A 231 -19.96 39.67 -0.07
C LYS A 231 -20.19 40.90 0.81
N LYS A 232 -19.51 41.02 1.97
CA LYS A 232 -19.61 42.21 2.83
C LYS A 232 -18.80 43.41 2.33
N SER A 233 -17.74 43.19 1.54
CA SER A 233 -16.88 44.27 1.01
C SER A 233 -17.31 44.82 -0.35
N LYS A 234 -18.30 44.23 -1.04
CA LYS A 234 -18.88 44.80 -2.26
C LYS A 234 -20.13 45.63 -1.97
N LYS A 235 -19.89 46.92 -1.69
CA LYS A 235 -20.80 48.00 -2.07
C LYS A 235 -20.51 48.35 -3.55
N ILE A 236 -20.92 47.49 -4.49
CA ILE A 236 -21.01 47.69 -5.95
C ILE A 236 -22.00 46.60 -6.40
N ILE A 237 -23.29 46.95 -6.44
CA ILE A 237 -24.11 47.12 -7.65
C ILE A 237 -24.45 45.76 -8.29
N GLU A 238 -25.76 45.57 -8.48
CA GLU A 238 -26.42 44.51 -9.25
C GLU A 238 -25.55 44.03 -10.42
N ILE A 239 -25.08 42.79 -10.33
CA ILE A 239 -24.50 42.08 -11.48
C ILE A 239 -25.23 40.74 -11.53
N GLU A 240 -25.92 40.56 -12.65
CA GLU A 240 -26.70 39.39 -13.04
C GLU A 240 -25.87 38.10 -12.99
N ASP A 241 -26.59 36.97 -12.91
CA ASP A 241 -26.09 35.59 -12.77
C ASP A 241 -25.07 35.12 -13.84
N THR A 242 -24.71 35.98 -14.78
CA THR A 242 -23.90 35.67 -15.96
C THR A 242 -22.38 35.68 -15.72
N GLU A 243 -21.89 36.17 -14.56
CA GLU A 243 -20.44 36.27 -14.28
C GLU A 243 -19.92 35.32 -13.18
N MET A 244 -20.71 34.34 -12.74
CA MET A 244 -20.21 33.35 -11.76
C MET A 244 -19.22 32.35 -12.40
N SER A 245 -19.28 32.15 -13.71
CA SER A 245 -18.45 31.25 -14.51
C SER A 245 -17.04 31.79 -14.77
N ALA A 246 -16.88 33.11 -14.85
CA ALA A 246 -15.58 33.75 -15.11
C ALA A 246 -14.62 33.72 -13.90
N VAL A 247 -15.15 33.56 -12.68
CA VAL A 247 -14.34 33.59 -11.45
C VAL A 247 -13.83 32.19 -11.07
N PHE A 248 -14.53 31.11 -11.44
CA PHE A 248 -14.21 29.77 -10.97
C PHE A 248 -13.65 28.82 -12.02
N GLY A 249 -13.65 29.16 -13.32
CA GLY A 249 -12.97 28.35 -14.35
C GLY A 249 -13.37 26.87 -14.37
N ILE A 250 -14.57 26.54 -13.90
CA ILE A 250 -15.13 25.19 -13.85
C ILE A 250 -16.52 25.28 -14.47
N ASP A 251 -16.70 24.69 -15.65
CA ASP A 251 -18.00 24.47 -16.27
C ASP A 251 -18.75 23.40 -15.45
N ILE A 252 -19.60 23.84 -14.51
CA ILE A 252 -20.60 22.96 -13.90
C ILE A 252 -21.83 22.98 -14.80
N GLN A 253 -21.93 21.99 -15.69
CA GLN A 253 -23.17 21.73 -16.41
C GLN A 253 -24.17 21.06 -15.44
N VAL A 254 -25.06 21.86 -14.86
CA VAL A 254 -26.27 21.33 -14.22
C VAL A 254 -27.35 21.24 -15.29
N GLU A 255 -27.55 20.06 -15.87
CA GLU A 255 -28.76 19.78 -16.64
C GLU A 255 -29.96 19.69 -15.68
N THR A 256 -30.67 20.80 -15.51
CA THR A 256 -31.99 20.79 -14.87
C THR A 256 -33.01 20.23 -15.87
N GLN A 257 -33.35 18.95 -15.71
CA GLN A 257 -34.55 18.38 -16.33
C GLN A 257 -35.78 19.06 -15.76
N ASN A 258 -36.38 19.90 -16.59
CA ASN A 258 -37.57 20.68 -16.27
C ASN A 258 -38.80 19.77 -16.35
N ILE A 259 -39.33 19.37 -15.19
CA ILE A 259 -40.64 18.73 -15.09
C ILE A 259 -41.68 19.85 -15.04
N ALA A 260 -42.31 20.14 -16.17
CA ALA A 260 -43.49 21.01 -16.24
C ALA A 260 -44.71 20.20 -16.70
N SER A 261 -45.72 20.14 -15.84
CA SER A 261 -47.03 19.51 -16.05
C SER A 261 -47.79 20.09 -17.25
N PRO A 262 -48.61 19.28 -17.96
CA PRO A 262 -49.25 19.68 -19.22
C PRO A 262 -50.60 20.40 -19.02
N PRO A 263 -50.96 21.39 -19.88
CA PRO A 263 -52.32 21.88 -19.97
C PRO A 263 -53.17 21.06 -20.96
N ALA A 264 -54.39 20.77 -20.55
CA ALA A 264 -55.37 19.95 -21.26
C ALA A 264 -55.92 20.59 -22.55
N LYS A 265 -56.12 19.78 -23.61
CA LYS A 265 -57.16 20.02 -24.65
C LYS A 265 -57.62 18.71 -25.34
N LYS A 266 -58.89 18.41 -25.09
CA LYS A 266 -60.00 17.88 -25.94
C LYS A 266 -59.78 16.71 -26.92
N LYS A 267 -60.53 15.64 -26.57
CA LYS A 267 -61.12 14.50 -27.29
C LYS A 267 -61.15 14.48 -28.85
N ALA A 268 -60.75 13.33 -29.41
CA ALA A 268 -61.43 12.65 -30.52
C ALA A 268 -61.28 11.11 -30.40
N ALA A 269 -62.26 10.38 -30.92
CA ALA A 269 -62.71 9.02 -30.57
C ALA A 269 -61.91 7.84 -31.22
N PRO A 270 -62.17 6.57 -30.82
CA PRO A 270 -61.19 5.49 -30.74
C PRO A 270 -61.33 4.40 -31.83
N LYS A 271 -60.25 3.67 -32.17
CA LYS A 271 -60.35 2.27 -32.67
C LYS A 271 -59.17 1.36 -32.31
N LYS A 272 -59.55 0.29 -31.59
CA LYS A 272 -59.16 -1.14 -31.65
C LYS A 272 -57.74 -1.61 -31.26
N LYS A 273 -57.75 -2.37 -30.15
CA LYS A 273 -56.85 -3.45 -29.73
C LYS A 273 -56.47 -4.41 -30.86
N VAL A 274 -55.20 -4.82 -30.94
CA VAL A 274 -54.78 -6.25 -31.04
C VAL A 274 -53.41 -6.42 -30.36
N SER A 275 -53.25 -7.61 -29.82
CA SER A 275 -52.32 -8.20 -28.86
C SER A 275 -50.88 -8.49 -29.31
N ALA A 276 -50.08 -8.74 -28.28
CA ALA A 276 -48.75 -9.34 -28.23
C ALA A 276 -48.50 -10.52 -29.18
N ALA A 277 -47.26 -10.60 -29.69
CA ALA A 277 -46.64 -11.84 -30.10
C ALA A 277 -45.14 -11.84 -29.77
N LYS A 278 -44.75 -12.96 -29.15
CA LYS A 278 -43.45 -13.42 -28.63
C LYS A 278 -42.69 -14.15 -29.74
N ILE A 279 -41.39 -13.93 -29.93
CA ILE A 279 -40.44 -14.85 -30.59
C ILE A 279 -39.03 -14.56 -30.01
N GLU A 280 -38.46 -15.36 -29.09
CA GLU A 280 -37.77 -16.67 -29.20
C GLU A 280 -36.38 -16.66 -29.85
N GLU A 281 -35.42 -17.22 -29.10
CA GLU A 281 -34.00 -17.43 -29.37
C GLU A 281 -33.73 -18.31 -30.60
N LYS A 282 -32.61 -18.06 -31.29
CA LYS A 282 -32.04 -19.01 -32.25
C LYS A 282 -30.54 -19.21 -32.02
N LYS A 283 -30.21 -20.39 -31.47
CA LYS A 283 -28.88 -21.02 -31.47
C LYS A 283 -28.37 -21.19 -32.90
N THR A 284 -27.07 -20.94 -33.12
CA THR A 284 -26.35 -21.40 -34.32
C THR A 284 -25.04 -22.09 -33.92
N LYS A 285 -24.69 -23.10 -34.72
CA LYS A 285 -23.85 -24.27 -34.41
C LYS A 285 -22.36 -24.05 -34.69
N GLU A 286 -21.52 -24.75 -33.91
CA GLU A 286 -20.09 -24.99 -34.16
C GLU A 286 -19.82 -25.84 -35.43
N PRO A 287 -18.70 -25.62 -36.12
CA PRO A 287 -18.18 -26.54 -37.14
C PRO A 287 -17.10 -27.49 -36.59
N LYS A 288 -17.22 -28.78 -36.96
CA LYS A 288 -16.30 -29.88 -36.67
C LYS A 288 -15.03 -29.80 -37.53
N ILE A 289 -13.85 -29.97 -36.91
CA ILE A 289 -12.56 -30.20 -37.59
C ILE A 289 -12.13 -31.66 -37.39
N LYS A 290 -11.72 -32.32 -38.50
CA LYS A 290 -11.34 -33.74 -38.60
C LYS A 290 -9.93 -34.01 -38.04
N PRO A 291 -9.64 -35.18 -37.44
CA PRO A 291 -8.31 -35.52 -36.95
C PRO A 291 -7.36 -36.02 -38.05
N LYS A 292 -6.10 -35.58 -38.00
CA LYS A 292 -4.99 -36.08 -38.84
C LYS A 292 -4.37 -37.34 -38.24
N ARG A 293 -3.99 -38.22 -39.17
CA ARG A 293 -3.50 -39.60 -39.06
C ARG A 293 -2.09 -39.66 -38.47
N THR A 294 -1.88 -40.53 -37.47
CA THR A 294 -0.56 -40.89 -36.91
C THR A 294 0.11 -41.97 -37.76
N VAL A 295 1.41 -41.80 -38.00
CA VAL A 295 2.31 -42.78 -38.64
C VAL A 295 3.14 -43.43 -37.54
N LYS A 296 3.01 -44.75 -37.36
CA LYS A 296 3.91 -45.57 -36.53
C LYS A 296 5.20 -45.85 -37.30
N LYS A 297 6.35 -45.70 -36.64
CA LYS A 297 7.64 -46.31 -37.04
C LYS A 297 8.11 -47.18 -35.87
N LYS A 298 8.29 -48.47 -36.20
CA LYS A 298 8.95 -49.59 -35.51
C LYS A 298 8.67 -49.78 -34.01
#